data_AF-A0A3B9V8S8-F1
#
_entry.id   AF-A0A3B9V8S8-F1
#
_cell.length_a   1.000
_cell.length_b   1.000
_cell.length_c   1.000
_cell.angle_alpha   90.00
_cell.angle_beta   90.00
_cell.angle_gamma   90.00
#
_symmetry.space_group_name_H-M   'P 1'
#
loop_
_entity.id
_entity.type
_entity.pdbx_description
1 polymer ?
#
loop_
_entity_poly.entity_id
_entity_poly.type
_entity_poly.pdbx_seq_one_letter_code
_entity_poly.pdbx_strand_id
1 'polypeptide(L)' 'GINRSITDSITNKETTGIAYESCCWAVRLAHFKKHISGNDYDYVTDFELVLKGLTTTSPGLSKRLEEDIPNYLANLDD' A
#
# COMPACT_ATOMS: atom_id res chain seq x y z
N GLY A 1 -6.55 2.85 -1.57
CA GLY A 1 -6.75 4.14 -2.24
C GLY A 1 -7.04 3.94 -3.71
N ILE A 2 -7.77 4.86 -4.33
CA ILE A 2 -7.92 4.95 -5.79
C ILE A 2 -7.44 6.34 -6.23
N ASN A 3 -6.59 6.41 -7.25
CA ASN A 3 -6.15 7.66 -7.85
C ASN A 3 -6.59 7.69 -9.32
N ARG A 4 -7.57 8.53 -9.62
CA ARG A 4 -8.22 8.65 -10.93
C ARG A 4 -7.95 10.02 -11.53
N SER A 5 -7.44 10.07 -12.77
CA SER A 5 -7.40 11.31 -13.54
C SER A 5 -8.79 11.58 -14.09
N ILE A 6 -9.38 12.72 -13.73
CA ILE A 6 -10.66 13.16 -14.30
C ILE A 6 -10.45 13.65 -15.74
N THR A 7 -9.26 14.16 -16.06
CA THR A 7 -8.90 14.65 -17.40
C THR A 7 -8.86 13.53 -18.43
N ASP A 8 -8.32 12.36 -18.07
CA ASP A 8 -8.18 11.24 -19.00
C ASP A 8 -9.26 10.17 -18.80
N SER A 9 -10.10 10.33 -17.78
CA SER A 9 -11.09 9.34 -17.34
C SER A 9 -10.51 7.95 -17.03
N ILE A 10 -9.19 7.83 -16.87
CA ILE A 10 -8.46 6.59 -16.58
C ILE A 10 -8.10 6.52 -15.08
N THR A 11 -8.21 5.32 -14.50
CA THR A 11 -7.69 5.05 -13.15
C THR A 11 -6.19 4.77 -13.25
N ASN A 12 -5.38 5.74 -12.82
CA ASN A 12 -3.92 5.67 -12.94
C ASN A 12 -3.30 4.73 -11.91
N LYS A 13 -3.86 4.69 -10.70
CA LYS A 13 -3.40 3.81 -9.63
C LYS A 13 -4.56 3.31 -8.79
N GLU A 14 -4.56 2.02 -8.49
CA GLU A 14 -5.43 1.39 -7.51
C GLU A 14 -4.56 0.69 -6.48
N THR A 15 -4.82 0.93 -5.21
CA THR A 15 -4.11 0.32 -4.10
C THR A 15 -5.12 -0.28 -3.16
N THR A 16 -5.11 -1.59 -2.99
CA THR A 16 -5.93 -2.30 -2.02
C THR A 16 -5.02 -2.95 -1.00
N GLY A 17 -5.50 -3.11 0.22
CA GLY A 17 -4.68 -3.75 1.24
C GLY A 17 -5.46 -4.05 2.49
N ILE A 18 -4.88 -4.94 3.28
CA ILE A 18 -5.33 -5.31 4.61
C ILE A 18 -4.17 -5.10 5.57
N ALA A 19 -4.49 -4.58 6.74
CA ALA A 19 -3.56 -4.46 7.84
C ALA A 19 -4.18 -5.14 9.05
N TYR A 20 -3.39 -5.93 9.76
CA TYR A 20 -3.78 -6.55 11.01
C TYR A 20 -2.71 -6.26 12.05
N GLU A 21 -3.17 -5.86 13.22
CA GLU A 21 -2.33 -5.43 14.32
C GLU A 21 -2.59 -6.32 15.54
N SER A 22 -1.52 -6.79 16.16
CA SER A 22 -1.53 -7.54 17.41
C SER A 22 -0.65 -6.84 18.46
N CYS A 23 -0.57 -7.40 19.67
CA CYS A 23 0.17 -6.78 20.78
C CYS A 23 1.68 -6.69 20.55
N CYS A 24 2.28 -7.63 19.80
CA CYS A 24 3.74 -7.70 19.61
C CYS A 24 4.16 -7.76 18.14
N TRP A 25 3.19 -7.90 17.23
CA TRP A 25 3.44 -8.03 15.81
C TRP A 25 2.29 -7.41 15.03
N ALA A 26 2.57 -6.98 13.82
CA ALA A 26 1.57 -6.56 12.88
C ALA A 26 1.94 -7.06 11.49
N VAL A 27 0.93 -7.24 10.64
CA VAL A 27 1.14 -7.59 9.24
C VAL A 27 0.33 -6.66 8.37
N ARG A 28 0.87 -6.34 7.20
CA ARG A 28 0.08 -5.73 6.14
C ARG A 28 0.42 -6.35 4.81
N LEU A 29 -0.62 -6.48 4.00
CA LEU A 29 -0.56 -6.94 2.63
C LEU A 29 -1.18 -5.86 1.77
N ALA A 30 -0.47 -5.43 0.74
CA ALA A 30 -0.97 -4.46 -0.21
C ALA A 30 -0.80 -4.96 -1.64
N HIS A 31 -1.80 -4.67 -2.45
CA HIS A 31 -1.81 -4.90 -3.87
C HIS A 31 -1.93 -3.56 -4.59
N PHE A 32 -0.99 -3.29 -5.48
CA PHE A 32 -0.88 -2.08 -6.26
C PHE A 32 -1.10 -2.43 -7.73
N LYS A 33 -1.99 -1.70 -8.36
CA LYS A 33 -2.24 -1.73 -9.79
C LYS A 33 -1.96 -0.35 -10.35
N LYS A 34 -1.03 -0.24 -11.29
CA LYS A 34 -0.64 1.03 -11.91
C LYS A 34 -0.80 0.95 -13.41
N HIS A 35 -1.51 1.91 -13.98
CA HIS A 35 -1.63 2.06 -15.43
C HIS A 35 -0.28 2.52 -16.01
N ILE A 36 0.18 1.86 -17.08
CA ILE A 36 1.42 2.24 -17.78
C ILE A 36 1.08 2.96 -19.07
N SER A 37 0.41 2.27 -20.00
CA SER A 37 0.07 2.81 -21.33
C SER A 37 -0.99 1.96 -22.00
N GLY A 38 -1.91 2.58 -22.75
CA GLY A 38 -2.96 1.86 -23.47
C GLY A 38 -3.85 1.07 -22.50
N ASN A 39 -3.87 -0.25 -22.64
CA ASN A 39 -4.65 -1.15 -21.79
C ASN A 39 -3.77 -2.00 -20.84
N ASP A 40 -2.48 -1.66 -20.72
CA ASP A 40 -1.52 -2.40 -19.90
C ASP A 40 -1.44 -1.84 -18.48
N TYR A 41 -1.35 -2.76 -17.52
CA TYR A 41 -1.29 -2.48 -16.10
C TYR A 41 -0.14 -3.25 -15.46
N ASP A 42 0.61 -2.56 -14.61
CA ASP A 42 1.56 -3.17 -13.70
C ASP A 42 0.85 -3.62 -12.43
N TYR A 43 1.16 -4.83 -11.96
CA TYR A 43 0.58 -5.43 -10.77
C TYR A 43 1.70 -5.79 -9.80
N VAL A 44 1.71 -5.15 -8.64
CA VAL A 44 2.69 -5.40 -7.59
C VAL A 44 1.95 -5.79 -6.32
N THR A 45 2.35 -6.91 -5.73
CA THR A 45 1.85 -7.33 -4.42
C THR A 45 3.01 -7.32 -3.45
N ASP A 46 2.87 -6.57 -2.36
CA ASP A 46 3.88 -6.46 -1.32
C ASP A 46 3.30 -6.87 0.03
N PHE A 47 4.15 -7.50 0.84
CA PHE A 47 3.84 -7.96 2.20
C PHE A 47 4.88 -7.40 3.17
N GLU A 48 4.40 -6.99 4.35
CA GLU A 48 5.24 -6.56 5.47
C GLU A 48 4.80 -7.26 6.75
N LEU A 49 5.79 -7.77 7.49
CA LEU A 49 5.69 -8.17 8.88
C LEU A 49 6.45 -7.15 9.74
N VAL A 50 5.75 -6.54 10.69
CA VAL A 50 6.29 -5.60 11.67
C VAL A 50 6.40 -6.32 13.00
N LEU A 51 7.62 -6.43 13.54
CA LEU A 51 7.86 -6.88 14.90
C LEU A 51 8.05 -5.65 15.78
N LYS A 52 6.99 -5.30 16.52
CA LYS A 52 6.92 -4.07 17.32
C LYS A 52 8.09 -4.00 18.31
N GLY A 53 8.81 -2.88 18.31
CA GLY A 53 9.98 -2.67 19.17
C GLY A 53 11.28 -3.39 18.75
N LEU A 54 11.27 -4.18 17.67
CA LEU A 54 12.47 -4.86 17.14
C LEU A 54 12.83 -4.37 15.73
N THR A 55 12.02 -4.72 14.74
CA THR A 55 12.35 -4.53 13.31
C THR A 55 11.13 -4.75 12.42
N THR A 56 11.17 -4.21 11.20
CA THR A 56 10.18 -4.49 10.14
C THR A 56 10.87 -5.16 8.96
N THR A 57 10.20 -6.13 8.33
CA THR A 57 10.76 -6.84 7.17
C THR A 57 10.74 -6.03 5.89
N SER A 58 9.88 -5.01 5.77
CA SER A 58 9.64 -4.31 4.49
C SER A 58 9.34 -2.81 4.66
N PRO A 59 10.24 -2.01 5.26
CA PRO A 59 9.98 -0.60 5.60
C PRO A 59 9.62 0.31 4.42
N GLY A 60 9.85 -0.13 3.18
CA GLY A 60 9.41 0.59 1.99
C GLY A 60 7.90 0.51 1.73
N LEU A 61 7.22 -0.50 2.25
CA LEU A 61 5.80 -0.72 1.99
C LEU A 61 4.91 0.32 2.68
N SER A 62 5.19 0.61 3.95
CA SER A 62 4.49 1.66 4.71
C SER A 62 4.58 3.02 4.01
N LYS A 63 5.80 3.42 3.63
CA LYS A 63 6.07 4.66 2.90
C LYS A 63 5.33 4.73 1.56
N ARG A 64 5.31 3.62 0.81
CA ARG A 64 4.58 3.55 -0.45
C ARG A 64 3.06 3.72 -0.24
N LEU A 65 2.51 3.14 0.82
CA LEU A 65 1.10 3.28 1.17
C LEU A 65 0.74 4.71 1.58
N GLU A 66 1.62 5.41 2.30
CA GLU A 66 1.47 6.83 2.61
C GLU A 66 1.47 7.71 1.34
N GLU A 67 2.32 7.39 0.36
CA GLU A 67 2.39 8.11 -0.91
C GLU A 67 1.20 7.83 -1.84
N ASP A 68 0.72 6.58 -1.90
CA ASP A 68 -0.35 6.15 -2.81
C ASP A 68 -1.76 6.31 -2.22
N ILE A 69 -1.91 6.39 -0.89
CA ILE A 69 -3.21 6.53 -0.21
C ILE A 69 -3.23 7.85 0.59
N PRO A 70 -3.95 8.89 0.11
CA PRO A 70 -4.08 10.13 0.87
C PRO A 70 -4.79 9.87 2.21
N ASN A 71 -4.23 10.43 3.29
CA ASN A 71 -4.65 10.17 4.67
C ASN A 71 -4.58 8.68 5.05
N TYR A 72 -3.49 7.99 4.71
CA TYR A 72 -3.20 6.66 5.24
C TYR A 72 -2.98 6.75 6.76
N LEU A 73 -3.82 6.08 7.56
CA LEU A 73 -3.83 6.16 9.02
C LEU A 73 -3.42 4.85 9.72
N ALA A 74 -3.05 3.82 8.96
CA ALA A 74 -2.68 2.54 9.56
C ALA A 74 -1.26 2.62 10.13
N ASN A 75 -1.18 3.11 11.37
CA ASN A 75 0.01 3.06 12.20
C ASN A 75 0.11 1.66 12.82
N LEU A 76 1.14 0.90 12.47
CA LEU A 76 1.37 -0.46 12.98
C LEU A 76 2.54 -0.53 13.96
N ASP A 77 3.14 0.63 14.27
CA ASP A 77 4.31 0.78 15.13
C ASP A 77 3.96 1.14 16.59
N ASP A 78 2.66 1.24 16.94
CA ASP A 78 2.15 1.54 18.29
C ASP A 78 2.20 0.33 19.23
#